data_AF-A0A1L5KS70-F1
#
_entry.id   AF-A0A1L5KS70-F1
#
_cell.length_a   1.000
_cell.length_b   1.000
_cell.length_c   1.000
_cell.angle_alpha   90.00
_cell.angle_beta   90.00
_cell.angle_gamma   90.00
#
_symmetry.space_group_name_H-M   'P 1'
#
loop_
_entity.id
_entity.type
_entity.pdbx_description
1 polymer ?
#
loop_
_entity_poly.entity_id
_entity_poly.type
_entity_poly.pdbx_seq_one_letter_code
_entity_poly.pdbx_strand_id
1 'polypeptide(L)'
;EKPFHEIILQVGNRDDMSADSEEGQLAAAVLDEYMKGFQERNPQLRVFSAHLHMDEATPHLHIDFVPFTTGSKRGLDTRVSLKQALAAQGFQGGTRGDTEWSQWVRSEKEQLSLVMERHGIEWEDKGTHDKHLSVLDYKKEQRAKEIAVLETVKAEKENQVESQERRLKELAPAVKNMERLAADFSANPEEILPEPGTLETGRAYREKKAKPLLAQIVKVLRSLYLAYVELRGKFERLQGDYGRVRESNIRLSDRLQEVKLENKAMRQVSADYERVKRAFGPEQVDRILEAAYQQEHAEKERKRAAKSKIRIDAR
;
A
#
# COMPACT_ATOMS: atom_id res chain seq x y z
N GLU A 1 40.24 -18.29 2.45
CA GLU A 1 39.53 -17.11 2.99
C GLU A 1 39.11 -16.17 1.89
N LYS A 2 37.97 -15.49 2.02
CA LYS A 2 37.68 -14.27 1.25
C LYS A 2 38.56 -13.12 1.76
N PRO A 3 38.98 -12.19 0.89
CA PRO A 3 39.83 -11.05 1.30
C PRO A 3 39.10 -10.07 2.22
N PHE A 4 37.80 -9.91 2.05
CA PHE A 4 36.93 -9.12 2.90
C PHE A 4 35.53 -9.73 2.97
N HIS A 5 34.73 -9.23 3.90
CA HIS A 5 33.34 -9.61 4.10
C HIS A 5 32.49 -8.35 4.23
N GLU A 6 31.25 -8.45 3.77
CA GLU A 6 30.23 -7.43 3.87
C GLU A 6 29.12 -7.96 4.77
N ILE A 7 28.58 -7.11 5.65
CA ILE A 7 27.31 -7.34 6.33
C ILE A 7 26.36 -6.20 5.99
N ILE A 8 25.09 -6.55 5.84
CA ILE A 8 24.01 -5.59 5.60
C ILE A 8 23.08 -5.63 6.80
N LEU A 9 22.87 -4.49 7.44
CA LEU A 9 21.93 -4.32 8.54
C LEU A 9 20.76 -3.47 8.09
N GLN A 10 19.55 -3.88 8.44
CA GLN A 10 18.32 -3.16 8.18
C GLN A 10 17.43 -3.24 9.42
N VAL A 11 16.75 -2.14 9.72
CA VAL A 11 15.70 -2.09 10.76
C VAL A 11 14.36 -1.98 10.05
N GLY A 12 13.44 -2.91 10.36
CA GLY A 12 12.12 -2.99 9.72
C GLY A 12 12.16 -3.42 8.25
N ASN A 13 11.14 -3.02 7.50
CA ASN A 13 10.86 -3.31 6.11
C ASN A 13 10.20 -2.10 5.42
N ARG A 14 9.78 -2.25 4.16
CA ARG A 14 9.26 -1.12 3.37
C ARG A 14 7.97 -0.55 3.95
N ASP A 15 7.16 -1.36 4.61
CA ASP A 15 5.82 -0.97 5.04
C ASP A 15 5.84 -0.24 6.40
N ASP A 16 6.85 -0.45 7.24
CA ASP A 16 7.00 0.17 8.56
C ASP A 16 8.17 1.17 8.67
N MET A 17 9.23 1.01 7.86
CA MET A 17 10.47 1.80 7.93
C MET A 17 10.94 2.19 6.51
N SER A 18 10.02 2.67 5.66
CA SER A 18 10.37 3.11 4.30
C SER A 18 11.39 4.25 4.33
N ALA A 19 12.32 4.28 3.37
CA ALA A 19 13.35 5.34 3.33
C ALA A 19 12.77 6.76 3.17
N ASP A 20 11.57 6.87 2.61
CA ASP A 20 10.85 8.14 2.44
C ASP A 20 10.01 8.56 3.67
N SER A 21 10.01 7.77 4.77
CA SER A 21 9.18 8.01 5.97
C SER A 21 9.98 8.53 7.17
N GLU A 22 9.29 9.06 8.19
CA GLU A 22 9.89 9.47 9.46
C GLU A 22 10.49 8.28 10.21
N GLU A 23 9.82 7.15 10.16
CA GLU A 23 10.29 5.87 10.71
C GLU A 23 11.56 5.39 9.99
N GLY A 24 11.66 5.62 8.67
CA GLY A 24 12.91 5.40 7.94
C GLY A 24 14.07 6.27 8.44
N GLN A 25 13.82 7.53 8.81
CA GLN A 25 14.85 8.36 9.43
C GLN A 25 15.24 7.87 10.82
N LEU A 26 14.28 7.33 11.58
CA LEU A 26 14.56 6.69 12.87
C LEU A 26 15.43 5.43 12.68
N ALA A 27 15.11 4.57 11.72
CA ALA A 27 15.93 3.42 11.35
C ALA A 27 17.36 3.84 10.96
N ALA A 28 17.49 4.92 10.19
CA ALA A 28 18.80 5.49 9.84
C ALA A 28 19.60 5.95 11.07
N ALA A 29 18.95 6.64 12.02
CA ALA A 29 19.58 7.08 13.27
C ALA A 29 20.04 5.91 14.15
N VAL A 30 19.21 4.86 14.24
CA VAL A 30 19.56 3.61 14.94
C VAL A 30 20.78 2.94 14.31
N LEU A 31 20.82 2.83 12.98
CA LEU A 31 21.94 2.23 12.26
C LEU A 31 23.24 3.05 12.41
N ASP A 32 23.15 4.38 12.39
CA ASP A 32 24.28 5.27 12.63
C ASP A 32 24.84 5.11 14.06
N GLU A 33 23.96 5.08 15.08
CA GLU A 33 24.38 4.83 16.47
C GLU A 33 25.01 3.45 16.65
N TYR A 34 24.41 2.42 16.04
CA TYR A 34 24.96 1.07 16.06
C TYR A 34 26.38 1.02 15.48
N MET A 35 26.62 1.72 14.37
CA MET A 35 27.90 1.76 13.67
C MET A 35 29.00 2.44 14.49
N LYS A 36 28.67 3.51 15.24
CA LYS A 36 29.63 4.24 16.08
C LYS A 36 30.36 3.34 17.08
N GLY A 37 29.69 2.32 17.61
CA GLY A 37 30.31 1.34 18.51
C GLY A 37 30.85 0.07 17.82
N PHE A 38 30.66 -0.10 16.51
CA PHE A 38 30.93 -1.36 15.83
C PHE A 38 32.39 -1.78 15.90
N GLN A 39 33.32 -0.85 15.58
CA GLN A 39 34.75 -1.14 15.53
C GLN A 39 35.34 -1.47 16.92
N GLU A 40 34.82 -0.85 17.98
CA GLU A 40 35.24 -1.10 19.37
C GLU A 40 34.79 -2.48 19.85
N ARG A 41 33.55 -2.88 19.53
CA ARG A 41 33.04 -4.24 19.81
C ARG A 41 33.76 -5.31 18.99
N ASN A 42 34.27 -4.93 17.81
CA ASN A 42 34.84 -5.86 16.84
C ASN A 42 36.34 -5.58 16.51
N PRO A 43 37.25 -5.69 17.49
CA PRO A 43 38.66 -5.29 17.30
C PRO A 43 39.42 -6.11 16.25
N GLN A 44 38.96 -7.33 15.92
CA GLN A 44 39.58 -8.19 14.91
C GLN A 44 38.93 -8.08 13.52
N LEU A 45 37.96 -7.17 13.36
CA LEU A 45 37.29 -6.87 12.10
C LEU A 45 37.64 -5.45 11.70
N ARG A 46 38.62 -5.29 10.80
CA ARG A 46 39.04 -3.96 10.36
C ARG A 46 38.05 -3.44 9.33
N VAL A 47 37.20 -2.51 9.72
CA VAL A 47 36.27 -1.84 8.80
C VAL A 47 37.06 -0.94 7.86
N PHE A 48 36.79 -1.05 6.56
CA PHE A 48 37.36 -0.14 5.55
C PHE A 48 36.29 0.63 4.78
N SER A 49 35.04 0.18 4.83
CA SER A 49 33.91 0.91 4.27
C SER A 49 32.66 0.73 5.12
N ALA A 50 31.87 1.79 5.25
CA ALA A 50 30.54 1.74 5.86
C ALA A 50 29.64 2.74 5.13
N HIS A 51 28.54 2.25 4.55
CA HIS A 51 27.62 3.06 3.74
C HIS A 51 26.18 2.85 4.19
N LEU A 52 25.55 3.93 4.63
CA LEU A 52 24.13 3.96 4.94
C LEU A 52 23.36 4.41 3.69
N HIS A 53 22.55 3.52 3.13
CA HIS A 53 21.72 3.78 1.95
C HIS A 53 20.34 4.27 2.36
N MET A 54 19.96 5.44 1.86
CA MET A 54 18.64 6.07 2.03
C MET A 54 17.91 6.25 0.69
N ASP A 55 18.50 5.82 -0.41
CA ASP A 55 18.02 5.99 -1.78
C ASP A 55 17.34 4.73 -2.35
N GLU A 56 17.15 3.72 -1.51
CA GLU A 56 16.44 2.48 -1.84
C GLU A 56 15.08 2.37 -1.12
N ALA A 57 14.45 1.19 -1.11
CA ALA A 57 13.13 1.02 -0.52
C ALA A 57 13.12 1.18 1.02
N THR A 58 14.21 0.76 1.66
CA THR A 58 14.38 0.69 3.11
C THR A 58 15.79 1.15 3.48
N PRO A 59 15.97 1.93 4.56
CA PRO A 59 17.28 2.29 5.07
C PRO A 59 18.07 1.04 5.45
N HIS A 60 19.29 0.93 4.94
CA HIS A 60 20.15 -0.19 5.29
C HIS A 60 21.63 0.20 5.26
N LEU A 61 22.39 -0.40 6.16
CA LEU A 61 23.80 -0.13 6.39
C LEU A 61 24.64 -1.28 5.87
N HIS A 62 25.50 -0.99 4.90
CA HIS A 62 26.57 -1.88 4.45
C HIS A 62 27.82 -1.62 5.29
N ILE A 63 28.42 -2.68 5.83
CA ILE A 63 29.71 -2.62 6.53
C ILE A 63 30.66 -3.62 5.89
N ASP A 64 31.70 -3.10 5.26
CA ASP A 64 32.77 -3.91 4.68
C ASP A 64 33.99 -3.94 5.61
N PHE A 65 34.43 -5.15 5.94
CA PHE A 65 35.56 -5.35 6.83
C PHE A 65 36.48 -6.49 6.41
N VAL A 66 37.74 -6.37 6.82
CA VAL A 66 38.75 -7.42 6.68
C VAL A 66 38.94 -8.08 8.05
N PRO A 67 38.58 -9.36 8.22
CA PRO A 67 38.85 -10.08 9.45
C PRO A 67 40.32 -10.47 9.51
N PHE A 68 40.98 -10.22 10.63
CA PHE A 68 42.39 -10.55 10.80
C PHE A 68 42.67 -11.26 12.12
N THR A 69 43.81 -11.92 12.17
CA THR A 69 44.34 -12.53 13.39
C THR A 69 45.85 -12.31 13.41
N THR A 70 46.41 -12.10 14.59
CA THR A 70 47.83 -11.82 14.85
C THR A 70 48.46 -12.95 15.66
N GLY A 71 49.79 -13.06 15.68
CA GLY A 71 50.49 -14.11 16.44
C GLY A 71 50.42 -15.49 15.79
N SER A 72 50.26 -15.55 14.47
CA SER A 72 50.25 -16.82 13.75
C SER A 72 51.62 -17.48 13.77
N LYS A 73 51.70 -18.71 14.30
CA LYS A 73 52.93 -19.53 14.33
C LYS A 73 53.30 -20.15 12.98
N ARG A 74 52.46 -19.98 11.94
CA ARG A 74 52.67 -20.54 10.59
C ARG A 74 52.42 -19.44 9.55
N GLY A 75 53.47 -19.07 8.82
CA GLY A 75 53.42 -18.04 7.76
C GLY A 75 53.56 -16.62 8.30
N LEU A 76 52.82 -15.67 7.71
CA LEU A 76 52.79 -14.27 8.15
C LEU A 76 52.21 -14.16 9.57
N ASP A 77 52.78 -13.26 10.38
CA ASP A 77 52.33 -13.01 11.75
C ASP A 77 50.86 -12.56 11.80
N THR A 78 50.48 -11.62 10.92
CA THR A 78 49.11 -11.17 10.71
C THR A 78 48.54 -11.78 9.43
N ARG A 79 47.36 -12.39 9.50
CA ARG A 79 46.69 -13.01 8.33
C ARG A 79 45.18 -12.82 8.36
N VAL A 80 44.57 -12.90 7.17
CA VAL A 80 43.12 -12.86 7.00
C VAL A 80 42.53 -14.21 7.40
N SER A 81 41.70 -14.22 8.44
CA SER A 81 40.90 -15.39 8.81
C SER A 81 39.67 -14.98 9.61
N LEU A 82 38.48 -15.18 9.04
CA LEU A 82 37.22 -14.86 9.72
C LEU A 82 37.02 -15.77 10.93
N LYS A 83 37.24 -17.07 10.75
CA LYS A 83 37.08 -18.04 11.84
C LYS A 83 37.97 -17.70 13.04
N GLN A 84 39.25 -17.40 12.79
CA GLN A 84 40.18 -17.07 13.88
C GLN A 84 39.95 -15.68 14.47
N ALA A 85 39.56 -14.70 13.65
CA ALA A 85 39.18 -13.36 14.12
C ALA A 85 38.00 -13.43 15.10
N LEU A 86 36.97 -14.21 14.78
CA LEU A 86 35.81 -14.41 15.66
C LEU A 86 36.17 -15.26 16.89
N ALA A 87 36.96 -16.32 16.72
CA ALA A 87 37.43 -17.12 17.86
C ALA A 87 38.26 -16.32 18.87
N ALA A 88 39.10 -15.39 18.41
CA ALA A 88 39.85 -14.48 19.28
C ALA A 88 38.95 -13.53 20.08
N GLN A 89 37.70 -13.35 19.65
CA GLN A 89 36.66 -12.54 20.32
C GLN A 89 35.71 -13.40 21.18
N GLY A 90 35.99 -14.70 21.33
CA GLY A 90 35.22 -15.60 22.19
C GLY A 90 34.17 -16.46 21.49
N PHE A 91 33.98 -16.32 20.17
CA PHE A 91 33.05 -17.15 19.40
C PHE A 91 33.72 -18.46 19.01
N GLN A 92 33.40 -19.57 19.69
CA GLN A 92 34.09 -20.84 19.50
C GLN A 92 33.39 -21.77 18.49
N GLY A 93 32.14 -21.46 18.15
CA GLY A 93 31.30 -22.36 17.36
C GLY A 93 31.06 -23.70 18.06
N GLY A 94 30.26 -24.56 17.44
CA GLY A 94 29.96 -25.89 17.98
C GLY A 94 29.40 -26.81 16.91
N THR A 95 28.09 -26.74 16.70
CA THR A 95 27.41 -27.61 15.71
C THR A 95 27.47 -27.01 14.31
N ARG A 96 27.05 -27.79 13.30
CA ARG A 96 27.03 -27.33 11.89
C ARG A 96 26.16 -26.08 11.66
N GLY A 97 25.17 -25.82 12.51
CA GLY A 97 24.31 -24.63 12.45
C GLY A 97 24.69 -23.53 13.45
N ASP A 98 25.61 -23.80 14.37
CA ASP A 98 26.06 -22.87 15.41
C ASP A 98 27.56 -22.61 15.27
N THR A 99 27.93 -22.05 14.13
CA THR A 99 29.28 -21.60 13.79
C THR A 99 29.68 -20.34 14.56
N GLU A 100 30.97 -20.01 14.58
CA GLU A 100 31.49 -18.74 15.10
C GLU A 100 30.76 -17.54 14.45
N TRP A 101 30.51 -17.63 13.14
CA TRP A 101 29.78 -16.61 12.38
C TRP A 101 28.33 -16.44 12.87
N SER A 102 27.58 -17.53 13.03
CA SER A 102 26.18 -17.45 13.47
C SER A 102 26.06 -16.96 14.92
N GLN A 103 26.99 -17.36 15.80
CA GLN A 103 27.05 -16.84 17.18
C GLN A 103 27.33 -15.33 17.17
N TRP A 104 28.30 -14.88 16.38
CA TRP A 104 28.64 -13.46 16.24
C TRP A 104 27.50 -12.64 15.62
N VAL A 105 26.85 -13.13 14.55
CA VAL A 105 25.69 -12.47 13.96
C VAL A 105 24.55 -12.34 14.97
N ARG A 106 24.32 -13.36 15.82
CA ARG A 106 23.33 -13.29 16.90
C ARG A 106 23.70 -12.22 17.92
N SER A 107 24.96 -12.16 18.36
CA SER A 107 25.39 -11.10 19.29
C SER A 107 25.27 -9.70 18.69
N GLU A 108 25.57 -9.52 17.39
CA GLU A 108 25.37 -8.21 16.75
C GLU A 108 23.89 -7.84 16.59
N LYS A 109 22.99 -8.81 16.37
CA LYS A 109 21.54 -8.58 16.42
C LYS A 109 21.08 -8.13 17.81
N GLU A 110 21.60 -8.74 18.88
CA GLU A 110 21.32 -8.34 20.27
C GLU A 110 21.89 -6.94 20.56
N GLN A 111 23.07 -6.58 20.04
CA GLN A 111 23.60 -5.23 20.17
C GLN A 111 22.75 -4.20 19.41
N LEU A 112 22.29 -4.54 18.21
CA LEU A 112 21.38 -3.69 17.45
C LEU A 112 20.02 -3.54 18.15
N SER A 113 19.47 -4.60 18.76
CA SER A 113 18.20 -4.51 19.48
C SER A 113 18.30 -3.60 20.70
N LEU A 114 19.43 -3.59 21.42
CA LEU A 114 19.67 -2.65 22.52
C LEU A 114 19.73 -1.19 22.04
N VAL A 115 20.23 -0.94 20.82
CA VAL A 115 20.18 0.40 20.21
C VAL A 115 18.74 0.73 19.82
N MET A 116 18.04 -0.19 19.15
CA MET A 116 16.63 -0.04 18.77
C MET A 116 15.74 0.32 19.97
N GLU A 117 15.92 -0.37 21.11
CA GLU A 117 15.14 -0.14 22.33
C GLU A 117 15.32 1.29 22.88
N ARG A 118 16.55 1.84 22.81
CA ARG A 118 16.80 3.24 23.21
C ARG A 118 16.06 4.25 22.33
N HIS A 119 15.75 3.86 21.09
CA HIS A 119 14.96 4.64 20.12
C HIS A 119 13.47 4.26 20.13
N GLY A 120 13.02 3.45 21.09
CA GLY A 120 11.62 3.06 21.23
C GLY A 120 11.14 2.02 20.20
N ILE A 121 12.05 1.31 19.54
CA ILE A 121 11.74 0.25 18.60
C ILE A 121 11.92 -1.11 19.27
N GLU A 122 10.86 -1.91 19.28
CA GLU A 122 10.90 -3.29 19.79
C GLU A 122 11.40 -4.24 18.70
N TRP A 123 12.32 -5.15 19.06
CA TRP A 123 12.79 -6.18 18.15
C TRP A 123 11.85 -7.38 18.12
N GLU A 124 11.19 -7.61 16.98
CA GLU A 124 10.41 -8.81 16.71
C GLU A 124 11.33 -9.95 16.23
N ASP A 125 11.68 -10.89 17.12
CA ASP A 125 12.42 -12.10 16.73
C ASP A 125 11.48 -13.11 16.05
N LYS A 126 11.57 -13.17 14.71
CA LYS A 126 10.77 -14.09 13.88
C LYS A 126 11.26 -15.53 13.93
N GLY A 127 12.43 -15.81 14.52
CA GLY A 127 12.99 -17.17 14.60
C GLY A 127 13.26 -17.84 13.25
N THR A 128 13.21 -17.09 12.15
CA THR A 128 13.31 -17.66 10.80
C THR A 128 14.77 -17.98 10.47
N HIS A 129 14.95 -19.18 9.89
CA HIS A 129 16.23 -19.65 9.37
C HIS A 129 16.13 -19.75 7.84
N ASP A 130 15.48 -18.77 7.24
CA ASP A 130 15.25 -18.75 5.81
C ASP A 130 16.59 -18.65 5.07
N LYS A 131 16.64 -19.32 3.92
CA LYS A 131 17.83 -19.27 3.07
C LYS A 131 18.02 -17.84 2.57
N HIS A 132 19.22 -17.29 2.74
CA HIS A 132 19.56 -16.01 2.16
C HIS A 132 19.40 -16.07 0.63
N LEU A 133 18.58 -15.17 0.09
CA LEU A 133 18.34 -15.00 -1.34
C LEU A 133 19.12 -13.79 -1.85
N SER A 134 19.59 -13.88 -3.10
CA SER A 134 20.10 -12.69 -3.77
C SER A 134 18.96 -11.68 -3.98
N VAL A 135 19.28 -10.39 -4.10
CA VAL A 135 18.30 -9.33 -4.38
C VAL A 135 17.46 -9.65 -5.62
N LEU A 136 18.08 -10.23 -6.66
CA LEU A 136 17.40 -10.61 -7.90
C LEU A 136 16.45 -11.78 -7.69
N ASP A 137 16.87 -12.82 -6.97
CA ASP A 137 16.04 -13.98 -6.67
C ASP A 137 14.85 -13.59 -5.80
N TYR A 138 15.07 -12.76 -4.78
CA TYR A 138 14.00 -12.21 -3.95
C TYR A 138 12.99 -11.40 -4.79
N LYS A 139 13.47 -10.47 -5.63
CA LYS A 139 12.60 -9.69 -6.54
C LYS A 139 11.81 -10.60 -7.49
N LYS A 140 12.40 -11.69 -7.96
CA LYS A 140 11.74 -12.67 -8.83
C LYS A 140 10.63 -13.42 -8.08
N GLU A 141 10.88 -13.87 -6.85
CA GLU A 141 9.85 -14.52 -6.02
C GLU A 141 8.69 -13.58 -5.69
N GLN A 142 8.97 -12.31 -5.34
CA GLN A 142 7.92 -11.33 -5.06
C GLN A 142 7.08 -11.01 -6.31
N ARG A 143 7.72 -10.86 -7.49
CA ARG A 143 6.99 -10.70 -8.75
C ARG A 143 6.13 -11.90 -9.10
N ALA A 144 6.59 -13.12 -8.83
CA ALA A 144 5.78 -14.31 -9.06
C ALA A 144 4.51 -14.32 -8.19
N LYS A 145 4.61 -13.88 -6.92
CA LYS A 145 3.45 -13.71 -6.03
C LYS A 145 2.49 -12.64 -6.55
N GLU A 146 3.02 -11.49 -6.98
CA GLU A 146 2.22 -10.41 -7.57
C GLU A 146 1.47 -10.86 -8.84
N ILE A 147 2.15 -11.59 -9.73
CA ILE A 147 1.53 -12.17 -10.93
C ILE A 147 0.40 -13.13 -10.56
N ALA A 148 0.61 -14.00 -9.58
CA ALA A 148 -0.44 -14.93 -9.13
C ALA A 148 -1.69 -14.20 -8.62
N VAL A 149 -1.52 -13.09 -7.89
CA VAL A 149 -2.65 -12.24 -7.44
C VAL A 149 -3.32 -11.54 -8.61
N LEU A 150 -2.56 -11.06 -9.59
CA LEU A 150 -3.14 -10.42 -10.78
C LEU A 150 -3.91 -11.44 -11.66
N GLU A 151 -3.43 -12.68 -11.74
CA GLU A 151 -4.11 -13.76 -12.46
C GLU A 151 -5.46 -14.11 -11.82
N THR A 152 -5.57 -14.13 -10.48
CA THR A 152 -6.85 -14.37 -9.82
C THR A 152 -7.85 -13.22 -10.09
N VAL A 153 -7.41 -11.98 -9.95
CA VAL A 153 -8.24 -10.79 -10.26
C VAL A 153 -8.69 -10.80 -11.72
N LYS A 154 -7.80 -11.19 -12.65
CA LYS A 154 -8.13 -11.31 -14.06
C LYS A 154 -9.23 -12.35 -14.29
N ALA A 155 -9.09 -13.55 -13.70
CA ALA A 155 -10.09 -14.61 -13.81
C ALA A 155 -11.45 -14.19 -13.26
N GLU A 156 -11.50 -13.47 -12.13
CA GLU A 156 -12.74 -12.91 -11.59
C GLU A 156 -13.40 -11.91 -12.55
N LYS A 157 -12.60 -11.05 -13.20
CA LYS A 157 -13.10 -10.08 -14.18
C LYS A 157 -13.60 -10.74 -15.45
N GLU A 158 -12.91 -11.75 -15.95
CA GLU A 158 -13.35 -12.56 -17.09
C GLU A 158 -14.71 -13.22 -16.81
N ASN A 159 -14.90 -13.80 -15.62
CA ASN A 159 -16.19 -14.35 -15.19
C ASN A 159 -17.31 -13.30 -15.11
N GLN A 160 -17.00 -12.08 -14.65
CA GLN A 160 -17.97 -10.97 -14.63
C GLN A 160 -18.40 -10.56 -16.04
N VAL A 161 -17.46 -10.47 -16.98
CA VAL A 161 -17.74 -10.17 -18.39
C VAL A 161 -18.60 -11.26 -19.00
N GLU A 162 -18.26 -12.53 -18.81
CA GLU A 162 -19.05 -13.64 -19.35
C GLU A 162 -20.49 -13.64 -18.81
N SER A 163 -20.67 -13.36 -17.52
CA SER A 163 -22.00 -13.22 -16.91
C SER A 163 -22.82 -12.09 -17.56
N GLN A 164 -22.19 -10.94 -17.83
CA GLN A 164 -22.84 -9.82 -18.50
C GLN A 164 -23.22 -10.16 -19.95
N GLU A 165 -22.33 -10.85 -20.68
CA GLU A 165 -22.62 -11.31 -22.05
C GLU A 165 -23.79 -12.30 -22.09
N ARG A 166 -23.87 -13.24 -21.16
CA ARG A 166 -25.01 -14.17 -21.06
C ARG A 166 -26.33 -13.43 -20.83
N ARG A 167 -26.33 -12.46 -19.91
CA ARG A 167 -27.51 -11.61 -19.65
C ARG A 167 -27.93 -10.82 -20.90
N LEU A 168 -26.97 -10.33 -21.69
CA LEU A 168 -27.27 -9.64 -22.93
C LEU A 168 -27.91 -10.58 -23.97
N LYS A 169 -27.40 -11.81 -24.10
CA LYS A 169 -27.97 -12.84 -24.98
C LYS A 169 -29.39 -13.25 -24.55
N GLU A 170 -29.65 -13.35 -23.25
CA GLU A 170 -30.99 -13.65 -22.71
C GLU A 170 -32.01 -12.53 -23.00
N LEU A 171 -31.57 -11.27 -23.01
CA LEU A 171 -32.44 -10.13 -23.29
C LEU A 171 -32.74 -9.94 -24.79
N ALA A 172 -31.87 -10.42 -25.68
CA ALA A 172 -32.03 -10.30 -27.13
C ALA A 172 -33.40 -10.80 -27.68
N PRO A 173 -33.91 -11.99 -27.33
CA PRO A 173 -35.22 -12.45 -27.81
C PRO A 173 -36.40 -11.63 -27.27
N ALA A 174 -36.29 -11.08 -26.05
CA ALA A 174 -37.32 -10.19 -25.50
C ALA A 174 -37.41 -8.89 -26.30
N VAL A 175 -36.27 -8.32 -26.70
CA VAL A 175 -36.20 -7.13 -27.57
C VAL A 175 -36.80 -7.43 -28.95
N LYS A 176 -36.44 -8.56 -29.57
CA LYS A 176 -36.99 -8.97 -30.87
C LYS A 176 -38.50 -9.21 -30.85
N ASN A 177 -39.04 -9.77 -29.76
CA ASN A 177 -40.48 -9.92 -29.58
C ASN A 177 -41.19 -8.57 -29.41
N MET A 178 -40.57 -7.62 -28.71
CA MET A 178 -41.11 -6.25 -28.60
C MET A 178 -41.12 -5.54 -29.96
N GLU A 179 -40.07 -5.68 -30.78
CA GLU A 179 -40.03 -5.13 -32.14
C GLU A 179 -41.12 -5.72 -33.04
N ARG A 180 -41.34 -7.04 -32.97
CA ARG A 180 -42.42 -7.70 -33.73
C ARG A 180 -43.81 -7.22 -33.28
N LEU A 181 -44.06 -7.12 -31.98
CA LEU A 181 -45.32 -6.60 -31.47
C LEU A 181 -45.53 -5.13 -31.91
N ALA A 182 -44.49 -4.31 -31.90
CA ALA A 182 -44.59 -2.95 -32.43
C ALA A 182 -44.94 -2.93 -33.92
N ALA A 183 -44.38 -3.85 -34.72
CA ALA A 183 -44.72 -3.99 -36.15
C ALA A 183 -46.18 -4.45 -36.35
N ASP A 184 -46.61 -5.50 -35.66
CA ASP A 184 -47.97 -6.08 -35.78
C ASP A 184 -49.08 -5.08 -35.38
N PHE A 185 -48.77 -4.12 -34.50
CA PHE A 185 -49.72 -3.10 -34.02
C PHE A 185 -49.47 -1.68 -34.57
N SER A 186 -48.53 -1.50 -35.51
CA SER A 186 -48.28 -0.22 -36.21
C SER A 186 -48.86 -0.16 -37.63
N ALA A 187 -49.43 -1.26 -38.13
CA ALA A 187 -50.13 -1.31 -39.41
C ALA A 187 -51.47 -0.53 -39.39
N ASN A 188 -51.97 -0.23 -40.59
CA ASN A 188 -53.16 0.60 -40.81
C ASN A 188 -54.37 0.02 -40.05
N PRO A 189 -55.18 0.80 -39.30
CA PRO A 189 -56.28 0.29 -38.47
C PRO A 189 -57.30 -0.57 -39.23
N GLU A 190 -57.43 -0.35 -40.54
CA GLU A 190 -58.29 -1.09 -41.46
C GLU A 190 -57.80 -2.53 -41.75
N GLU A 191 -56.52 -2.86 -41.52
CA GLU A 191 -55.96 -4.22 -41.68
C GLU A 191 -56.07 -5.07 -40.41
N ILE A 192 -56.21 -4.44 -39.24
CA ILE A 192 -56.20 -5.11 -37.92
C ILE A 192 -57.62 -5.57 -37.53
N LEU A 193 -58.65 -4.86 -37.98
CA LEU A 193 -60.05 -5.20 -37.74
C LEU A 193 -60.62 -6.02 -38.92
N PRO A 194 -61.00 -7.29 -38.71
CA PRO A 194 -61.52 -8.11 -39.81
C PRO A 194 -62.84 -7.52 -40.34
N GLU A 195 -63.10 -7.61 -41.63
CA GLU A 195 -64.38 -7.15 -42.21
C GLU A 195 -65.60 -7.83 -41.55
N PRO A 196 -66.73 -7.11 -41.41
CA PRO A 196 -67.97 -7.70 -40.92
C PRO A 196 -68.51 -8.75 -41.90
N GLY A 197 -68.98 -9.89 -41.39
CA GLY A 197 -69.61 -10.90 -42.23
C GLY A 197 -70.93 -10.40 -42.83
N THR A 198 -71.37 -10.95 -43.97
CA THR A 198 -72.54 -10.50 -44.77
C THR A 198 -73.87 -10.42 -44.01
N LEU A 199 -73.98 -11.02 -42.82
CA LEU A 199 -75.15 -10.95 -41.92
C LEU A 199 -74.75 -10.75 -40.44
N GLU A 200 -73.52 -10.32 -40.17
CA GLU A 200 -73.03 -10.11 -38.81
C GLU A 200 -73.59 -8.82 -38.22
N THR A 201 -74.37 -8.92 -37.14
CA THR A 201 -74.87 -7.72 -36.45
C THR A 201 -73.71 -6.92 -35.84
N GLY A 202 -73.80 -5.59 -35.86
CA GLY A 202 -72.77 -4.73 -35.25
C GLY A 202 -72.52 -5.01 -33.77
N ARG A 203 -73.51 -5.56 -33.05
CA ARG A 203 -73.34 -6.05 -31.67
C ARG A 203 -72.48 -7.30 -31.61
N ALA A 204 -72.72 -8.29 -32.48
CA ALA A 204 -71.90 -9.50 -32.56
C ALA A 204 -70.45 -9.18 -32.93
N TYR A 205 -70.26 -8.29 -33.91
CA TYR A 205 -68.94 -7.80 -34.32
C TYR A 205 -68.19 -7.13 -33.17
N ARG A 206 -68.85 -6.21 -32.45
CA ARG A 206 -68.27 -5.50 -31.30
C ARG A 206 -67.82 -6.46 -30.20
N GLU A 207 -68.66 -7.41 -29.81
CA GLU A 207 -68.37 -8.34 -28.72
C GLU A 207 -67.33 -9.40 -29.10
N LYS A 208 -67.35 -9.90 -30.34
CA LYS A 208 -66.51 -11.04 -30.76
C LYS A 208 -65.18 -10.65 -31.42
N LYS A 209 -65.08 -9.46 -32.02
CA LYS A 209 -63.90 -9.02 -32.77
C LYS A 209 -63.25 -7.78 -32.16
N ALA A 210 -64.00 -6.70 -32.01
CA ALA A 210 -63.44 -5.42 -31.56
C ALA A 210 -63.01 -5.41 -30.08
N LYS A 211 -63.86 -5.90 -29.15
CA LYS A 211 -63.53 -5.94 -27.72
C LYS A 211 -62.33 -6.84 -27.39
N PRO A 212 -62.22 -8.08 -27.93
CA PRO A 212 -61.05 -8.93 -27.69
C PRO A 212 -59.75 -8.31 -28.18
N LEU A 213 -59.76 -7.70 -29.36
CA LEU A 213 -58.60 -6.98 -29.91
C LEU A 213 -58.21 -5.80 -29.02
N LEU A 214 -59.18 -4.97 -28.61
CA LEU A 214 -58.94 -3.85 -27.69
C LEU A 214 -58.36 -4.34 -26.34
N ALA A 215 -58.84 -5.46 -25.82
CA ALA A 215 -58.31 -6.07 -24.60
C ALA A 215 -56.85 -6.52 -24.77
N GLN A 216 -56.49 -7.08 -25.92
CA GLN A 216 -55.11 -7.45 -26.25
C GLN A 216 -54.21 -6.22 -26.36
N ILE A 217 -54.65 -5.17 -27.06
CA ILE A 217 -53.93 -3.89 -27.18
C ILE A 217 -53.70 -3.27 -25.79
N VAL A 218 -54.74 -3.19 -24.96
CA VAL A 218 -54.62 -2.66 -23.59
C VAL A 218 -53.65 -3.50 -22.75
N LYS A 219 -53.64 -4.83 -22.92
CA LYS A 219 -52.69 -5.71 -22.22
C LYS A 219 -51.25 -5.43 -22.65
N VAL A 220 -50.99 -5.29 -23.95
CA VAL A 220 -49.66 -4.95 -24.49
C VAL A 220 -49.21 -3.58 -23.98
N LEU A 221 -50.08 -2.57 -24.05
CA LEU A 221 -49.78 -1.22 -23.54
C LEU A 221 -49.47 -1.23 -22.04
N ARG A 222 -50.20 -1.99 -21.23
CA ARG A 222 -49.91 -2.14 -19.80
C ARG A 222 -48.55 -2.79 -19.56
N SER A 223 -48.21 -3.85 -20.30
CA SER A 223 -46.89 -4.49 -20.18
C SER A 223 -45.74 -3.56 -20.60
N LEU A 224 -45.92 -2.80 -21.68
CA LEU A 224 -44.93 -1.82 -22.14
C LEU A 224 -44.75 -0.69 -21.12
N TYR A 225 -45.85 -0.19 -20.55
CA TYR A 225 -45.80 0.83 -19.51
C TYR A 225 -45.05 0.33 -18.26
N LEU A 226 -45.33 -0.89 -17.80
CA LEU A 226 -44.62 -1.48 -16.66
C LEU A 226 -43.13 -1.66 -16.93
N ALA A 227 -42.76 -2.16 -18.11
CA ALA A 227 -41.36 -2.30 -18.52
C ALA A 227 -40.66 -0.94 -18.62
N TYR A 228 -41.33 0.09 -19.14
CA TYR A 228 -40.82 1.47 -19.17
C TYR A 228 -40.59 2.02 -17.76
N VAL A 229 -41.54 1.86 -16.84
CA VAL A 229 -41.40 2.32 -15.45
C VAL A 229 -40.24 1.61 -14.75
N GLU A 230 -40.10 0.30 -14.95
CA GLU A 230 -38.99 -0.46 -14.38
C GLU A 230 -37.63 -0.01 -14.94
N LEU A 231 -37.53 0.19 -16.26
CA LEU A 231 -36.33 0.65 -16.92
C LEU A 231 -35.94 2.06 -16.46
N ARG A 232 -36.93 2.97 -16.39
CA ARG A 232 -36.73 4.32 -15.86
C ARG A 232 -36.20 4.29 -14.43
N GLY A 233 -36.78 3.46 -13.55
CA GLY A 233 -36.29 3.32 -12.17
C GLY A 233 -34.87 2.74 -12.07
N LYS A 234 -34.48 1.83 -12.98
CA LYS A 234 -33.09 1.37 -13.09
C LYS A 234 -32.15 2.48 -13.56
N PHE A 235 -32.58 3.28 -14.54
CA PHE A 235 -31.80 4.39 -15.06
C PHE A 235 -31.57 5.49 -14.02
N GLU A 236 -32.61 5.87 -13.26
CA GLU A 236 -32.50 6.87 -12.18
C GLU A 236 -31.53 6.41 -11.08
N ARG A 237 -31.57 5.13 -10.69
CA ARG A 237 -30.60 4.56 -9.73
C ARG A 237 -29.17 4.60 -10.26
N LEU A 238 -28.97 4.17 -11.51
CA LEU A 238 -27.65 4.17 -12.13
C LEU A 238 -27.08 5.59 -12.24
N GLN A 239 -27.91 6.58 -12.58
CA GLN A 239 -27.51 7.97 -12.65
C GLN A 239 -27.11 8.51 -11.27
N GLY A 240 -27.83 8.13 -10.21
CA GLY A 240 -27.48 8.46 -8.83
C GLY A 240 -26.15 7.85 -8.39
N ASP A 241 -25.92 6.57 -8.70
CA ASP A 241 -24.67 5.88 -8.40
C ASP A 241 -23.49 6.51 -9.13
N TYR A 242 -23.66 6.81 -10.43
CA TYR A 242 -22.66 7.49 -11.23
C TYR A 242 -22.31 8.87 -10.65
N GLY A 243 -23.32 9.65 -10.23
CA GLY A 243 -23.12 10.93 -9.55
C GLY A 243 -22.28 10.79 -8.27
N ARG A 244 -22.61 9.84 -7.40
CA ARG A 244 -21.88 9.57 -6.15
C ARG A 244 -20.43 9.18 -6.40
N VAL A 245 -20.18 8.28 -7.36
CA VAL A 245 -18.82 7.86 -7.72
C VAL A 245 -18.03 9.03 -8.29
N ARG A 246 -18.64 9.83 -9.17
CA ARG A 246 -18.01 11.02 -9.75
C ARG A 246 -17.62 12.05 -8.68
N GLU A 247 -18.53 12.36 -7.76
CA GLU A 247 -18.24 13.27 -6.63
C GLU A 247 -17.12 12.73 -5.74
N SER A 248 -17.13 11.43 -5.43
CA SER A 248 -16.07 10.80 -4.65
C SER A 248 -14.72 10.92 -5.36
N ASN A 249 -14.69 10.71 -6.68
CA ASN A 249 -13.48 10.83 -7.47
C ASN A 249 -12.94 12.26 -7.48
N ILE A 250 -13.81 13.27 -7.63
CA ILE A 250 -13.44 14.69 -7.53
C ILE A 250 -12.81 14.97 -6.16
N ARG A 251 -13.47 14.58 -5.06
CA ARG A 251 -12.95 14.79 -3.69
C ARG A 251 -11.59 14.12 -3.48
N LEU A 252 -11.42 12.89 -3.96
CA LEU A 252 -10.14 12.18 -3.85
C LEU A 252 -9.04 12.86 -4.68
N SER A 253 -9.39 13.38 -5.86
CA SER A 253 -8.45 14.11 -6.71
C SER A 253 -8.00 15.43 -6.07
N ASP A 254 -8.94 16.19 -5.50
CA ASP A 254 -8.66 17.42 -4.76
C ASP A 254 -7.75 17.14 -3.55
N ARG A 255 -8.09 16.11 -2.76
CA ARG A 255 -7.27 15.71 -1.60
C ARG A 255 -5.88 15.24 -2.01
N LEU A 256 -5.77 14.51 -3.12
CA LEU A 256 -4.48 14.10 -3.66
C LEU A 256 -3.63 15.30 -4.08
N GLN A 257 -4.24 16.32 -4.67
CA GLN A 257 -3.55 17.54 -5.06
C GLN A 257 -3.11 18.37 -3.84
N GLU A 258 -3.96 18.47 -2.82
CA GLU A 258 -3.63 19.11 -1.54
C GLU A 258 -2.43 18.42 -0.88
N VAL A 259 -2.48 17.10 -0.72
CA VAL A 259 -1.38 16.30 -0.14
C VAL A 259 -0.10 16.42 -0.97
N LYS A 260 -0.19 16.55 -2.30
CA LYS A 260 0.99 16.80 -3.15
C LYS A 260 1.60 18.18 -2.90
N LEU A 261 0.78 19.21 -2.71
CA LEU A 261 1.24 20.56 -2.41
C LEU A 261 1.87 20.63 -1.00
N GLU A 262 1.22 20.01 -0.01
CA GLU A 262 1.76 19.87 1.35
C GLU A 262 3.12 19.15 1.33
N ASN A 263 3.22 18.01 0.65
CA ASN A 263 4.49 17.29 0.49
C ASN A 263 5.58 18.14 -0.17
N LYS A 264 5.23 18.93 -1.20
CA LYS A 264 6.18 19.83 -1.84
C LYS A 264 6.68 20.91 -0.88
N ALA A 265 5.78 21.51 -0.10
CA ALA A 265 6.14 22.50 0.91
C ALA A 265 7.03 21.90 2.00
N MET A 266 6.69 20.71 2.49
CA MET A 266 7.48 19.99 3.51
C MET A 266 8.88 19.65 2.99
N ARG A 267 9.01 19.21 1.73
CA ARG A 267 10.33 18.98 1.11
C ARG A 267 11.16 20.26 1.00
N GLN A 268 10.53 21.41 0.74
CA GLN A 268 11.24 22.70 0.74
C GLN A 268 11.73 23.07 2.14
N VAL A 269 10.86 22.96 3.15
CA VAL A 269 11.23 23.22 4.55
C VAL A 269 12.36 22.31 5.01
N SER A 270 12.29 21.01 4.68
CA SER A 270 13.36 20.05 4.99
C SER A 270 14.68 20.41 4.29
N ALA A 271 14.64 20.80 3.02
CA ALA A 271 15.84 21.21 2.30
C ALA A 271 16.47 22.50 2.90
N ASP A 272 15.64 23.46 3.32
CA ASP A 272 16.13 24.67 3.97
C ASP A 272 16.68 24.37 5.38
N TYR A 273 16.06 23.44 6.12
CA TYR A 273 16.60 22.96 7.38
C TYR A 273 17.98 22.33 7.23
N GLU A 274 18.18 21.47 6.21
CA GLU A 274 19.49 20.90 5.89
C GLU A 274 20.53 21.95 5.44
N ARG A 275 20.10 23.08 4.86
CA ARG A 275 21.00 24.21 4.60
C ARG A 275 21.43 24.90 5.90
N VAL A 276 20.51 25.09 6.84
CA VAL A 276 20.80 25.68 8.16
C VAL A 276 21.76 24.78 8.94
N LYS A 277 21.52 23.46 8.98
CA LYS A 277 22.43 22.49 9.59
C LYS A 277 23.85 22.56 9.02
N ARG A 278 23.98 22.65 7.70
CA ARG A 278 25.30 22.80 7.05
C ARG A 278 25.99 24.13 7.36
N ALA A 279 25.23 25.21 7.54
CA ALA A 279 25.80 26.53 7.80
C ALA A 279 26.25 26.74 9.25
N PHE A 280 25.47 26.23 10.21
CA PHE A 280 25.68 26.49 11.65
C PHE A 280 26.24 25.28 12.43
N GLY A 281 26.28 24.10 11.81
CA GLY A 281 26.65 22.85 12.46
C GLY A 281 25.45 22.18 13.16
N PRO A 282 25.32 20.84 13.07
CA PRO A 282 24.15 20.13 13.56
C PRO A 282 23.94 20.31 15.07
N GLU A 283 25.01 20.24 15.90
CA GLU A 283 24.84 20.33 17.35
C GLU A 283 24.43 21.74 17.82
N GLN A 284 24.73 22.79 17.05
CA GLN A 284 24.30 24.13 17.37
C GLN A 284 22.84 24.36 16.97
N VAL A 285 22.41 23.83 15.84
CA VAL A 285 21.01 23.89 15.38
C VAL A 285 20.09 23.12 16.31
N ASP A 286 20.46 21.90 16.71
CA ASP A 286 19.65 21.06 17.60
C ASP A 286 19.49 21.73 18.98
N ARG A 287 20.55 22.33 19.53
CA ARG A 287 20.46 23.08 20.79
C ARG A 287 19.52 24.29 20.72
N ILE A 288 19.51 24.99 19.58
CA ILE A 288 18.62 26.14 19.36
C ILE A 288 17.17 25.65 19.27
N LEU A 289 16.91 24.56 18.56
CA LEU A 289 15.59 23.96 18.45
C LEU A 289 15.08 23.45 19.81
N GLU A 290 15.91 22.73 20.55
CA GLU A 290 15.58 22.22 21.89
C GLU A 290 15.15 23.38 22.82
N ALA A 291 15.93 24.46 22.84
CA ALA A 291 15.61 25.65 23.61
C ALA A 291 14.29 26.30 23.16
N ALA A 292 14.04 26.37 21.85
CA ALA A 292 12.78 26.89 21.31
C ALA A 292 11.58 26.01 21.69
N TYR A 293 11.70 24.68 21.59
CA TYR A 293 10.66 23.74 22.00
C TYR A 293 10.30 23.89 23.48
N GLN A 294 11.29 23.97 24.35
CA GLN A 294 11.09 24.16 25.79
C GLN A 294 10.37 25.48 26.10
N GLN A 295 10.73 26.56 25.39
CA GLN A 295 10.05 27.85 25.52
C GLN A 295 8.60 27.78 25.05
N GLU A 296 8.32 27.17 23.89
CA GLU A 296 6.94 27.02 23.40
C GLU A 296 6.08 26.18 24.35
N HIS A 297 6.63 25.09 24.90
CA HIS A 297 5.93 24.24 25.85
C HIS A 297 5.60 25.01 27.14
N ALA A 298 6.56 25.73 27.69
CA ALA A 298 6.36 26.58 28.87
C ALA A 298 5.32 27.68 28.60
N GLU A 299 5.29 28.26 27.40
CA GLU A 299 4.30 29.27 27.03
C GLU A 299 2.90 28.68 26.86
N LYS A 300 2.77 27.49 26.24
CA LYS A 300 1.50 26.75 26.13
C LYS A 300 0.91 26.43 27.51
N GLU A 301 1.74 25.95 28.44
CA GLU A 301 1.33 25.64 29.81
C GLU A 301 0.93 26.91 30.59
N ARG A 302 1.69 28.00 30.46
CA ARG A 302 1.29 29.30 31.02
C ARG A 302 -0.05 29.80 30.46
N LYS A 303 -0.28 29.69 29.15
CA LYS A 303 -1.56 30.07 28.50
C LYS A 303 -2.72 29.18 28.98
N ARG A 304 -2.50 27.87 29.15
CA ARG A 304 -3.49 26.94 29.71
C ARG A 304 -3.82 27.28 31.17
N ALA A 305 -2.81 27.52 31.99
CA ALA A 305 -2.98 27.91 33.39
C ALA A 305 -3.74 29.24 33.52
N ALA A 306 -3.42 30.24 32.69
CA ALA A 306 -4.13 31.52 32.65
C ALA A 306 -5.60 31.36 32.25
N LYS A 307 -5.91 30.56 31.21
CA LYS A 307 -7.30 30.26 30.80
C LYS A 307 -8.08 29.50 31.88
N SER A 308 -7.43 28.59 32.61
CA SER A 308 -8.04 27.86 33.72
C SER A 308 -8.38 28.78 34.89
N LYS A 309 -7.47 29.70 35.24
CA LYS A 309 -7.64 30.68 36.32
C LYS A 309 -8.79 31.65 36.04
N ILE A 310 -8.88 32.17 34.81
CA ILE A 310 -9.99 33.02 34.34
C ILE A 310 -11.35 32.29 34.44
N ARG A 311 -11.38 30.96 34.21
CA ARG A 311 -12.61 30.15 34.29
C ARG A 311 -13.04 29.84 35.73
N ILE A 312 -12.12 29.88 36.68
CA ILE A 312 -12.39 29.69 38.12
C ILE A 312 -12.89 30.99 38.75
N ASP A 313 -12.33 32.14 38.36
CA ASP A 313 -12.73 33.46 38.89
C ASP A 313 -14.07 33.98 38.31
N ALA A 314 -14.59 33.34 37.25
CA ALA A 314 -15.87 33.68 36.61
C ALA A 314 -17.06 32.82 37.09
N ARG A 315 -16.89 32.00 38.13
CA ARG A 315 -17.89 31.08 38.69
C ARG A 315 -18.19 31.41 40.13
#